data_AF-C7DAG7-F1
#
_entry.id   AF-C7DAG7-F1
#
_cell.length_a   1.000
_cell.length_b   1.000
_cell.length_c   1.000
_cell.angle_alpha   90.00
_cell.angle_beta   90.00
_cell.angle_gamma   90.00
#
_symmetry.space_group_name_H-M   'P 1'
#
loop_
_entity.id
_entity.type
_entity.pdbx_description
1 polymer ?
#
loop_
_entity_poly.entity_id
_entity_poly.type
_entity_poly.pdbx_seq_one_letter_code
_entity_poly.pdbx_strand_id
1 'polypeptide(L)'
;MRYIRYVFLAILAICLVTVALANRGLVTLKAMPDTFAGYLGPSPTVELPLFIVIFLGITAGLLIGFVWEWLREHRHRAEARTRGRDVIQLEREVARLKGEKNEGKDDVLALLDDTAA
;
A
#
# COMPACT_ATOMS: atom_id res chain seq x y z
N MET A 1 13.67 -14.49 12.28
CA MET A 1 12.73 -13.39 11.94
C MET A 1 11.25 -13.75 12.00
N ARG A 2 10.79 -14.92 11.50
CA ARG A 2 9.35 -15.29 11.55
C ARG A 2 8.84 -15.56 12.97
N TYR A 3 9.62 -16.22 13.82
CA TYR A 3 9.25 -16.51 15.20
C TYR A 3 8.96 -15.25 16.03
N ILE A 4 9.81 -14.22 15.95
CA ILE A 4 9.61 -12.95 16.66
C ILE A 4 8.28 -12.31 16.26
N ARG A 5 7.93 -12.36 14.96
CA ARG A 5 6.64 -11.85 14.47
C ARG A 5 5.46 -12.65 15.03
N TYR A 6 5.56 -13.98 15.08
CA TYR A 6 4.48 -14.80 15.66
C TYR A 6 4.32 -14.59 17.16
N VAL A 7 5.42 -14.47 17.90
CA VAL A 7 5.37 -14.15 19.34
C VAL A 7 4.71 -12.79 19.57
N PHE A 8 5.09 -11.77 18.79
CA PHE A 8 4.47 -10.45 18.85
C PHE A 8 2.96 -10.52 18.53
N LEU A 9 2.56 -11.22 17.47
CA LEU A 9 1.15 -11.38 17.10
C LEU A 9 0.37 -12.17 18.15
N ALA A 10 0.96 -13.19 18.77
CA ALA A 10 0.34 -13.96 19.83
C ALA A 10 0.08 -13.09 21.08
N ILE A 11 1.08 -12.29 21.50
CA ILE A 11 0.93 -11.34 22.60
C ILE A 11 -0.17 -10.32 22.28
N LEU A 12 -0.15 -9.74 21.08
CA LEU A 12 -1.18 -8.81 20.63
C LEU A 12 -2.58 -9.44 20.67
N ALA A 13 -2.72 -10.68 20.18
CA ALA A 13 -3.98 -11.41 20.19
C ALA A 13 -4.48 -11.65 21.62
N ILE A 14 -3.61 -12.05 22.54
CA ILE A 14 -3.96 -12.25 23.95
C ILE A 14 -4.44 -10.94 24.58
N CYS A 15 -3.73 -9.83 24.35
CA CYS A 15 -4.15 -8.51 24.82
C CYS A 15 -5.53 -8.13 24.28
N LEU A 16 -5.75 -8.29 22.97
CA LEU A 16 -7.03 -7.98 22.33
C LEU A 16 -8.18 -8.84 22.88
N VAL A 17 -7.96 -10.14 23.07
CA VAL A 17 -8.95 -11.06 23.65
C VAL A 17 -9.26 -10.67 25.09
N THR A 18 -8.25 -10.31 25.88
CA THR A 18 -8.42 -9.87 27.28
C THR A 18 -9.26 -8.60 27.36
N VAL A 19 -8.95 -7.61 26.52
CA VAL A 19 -9.74 -6.38 26.39
C VAL A 19 -11.17 -6.71 25.98
N ALA A 20 -11.37 -7.65 25.05
CA ALA A 20 -12.70 -8.03 24.59
C ALA A 20 -13.55 -8.67 25.70
N LEU A 21 -12.97 -9.61 26.45
CA LEU A 21 -13.61 -10.26 27.60
C LEU A 21 -13.93 -9.27 28.73
N ALA A 22 -13.00 -8.36 29.03
CA ALA A 22 -13.19 -7.33 30.03
C ALA A 22 -14.29 -6.33 29.63
N ASN A 23 -14.40 -6.01 28.34
CA ASN A 23 -15.32 -5.03 27.79
C ASN A 23 -16.47 -5.69 27.00
N ARG A 24 -17.13 -6.67 27.63
CA ARG A 24 -18.34 -7.32 27.12
C ARG A 24 -19.63 -6.52 27.34
N GLY A 25 -19.53 -5.34 27.95
CA GLY A 25 -20.68 -4.47 28.20
C GLY A 25 -21.34 -4.03 26.90
N LEU A 26 -22.67 -4.05 26.88
CA LEU A 26 -23.47 -3.54 25.77
C LEU A 26 -23.40 -2.01 25.76
N VAL A 27 -23.14 -1.45 24.59
CA VAL A 27 -23.13 0.00 24.34
C VAL A 27 -24.11 0.30 23.22
N THR A 28 -24.94 1.31 23.45
CA THR A 28 -25.88 1.82 22.45
C THR A 28 -25.14 2.75 21.50
N LEU A 29 -25.01 2.34 20.24
CA LEU A 29 -24.55 3.21 19.16
C LEU A 29 -25.74 3.96 18.58
N LYS A 30 -25.67 5.29 18.60
CA LYS A 30 -26.61 6.15 17.89
C LYS A 30 -25.99 6.58 16.55
N ALA A 31 -26.68 6.33 15.45
CA ALA A 31 -26.19 6.73 14.12
C ALA A 31 -26.20 8.26 13.93
N MET A 32 -27.08 8.96 14.67
CA MET A 32 -27.25 10.40 14.57
C MET A 32 -27.47 11.05 15.94
N PRO A 33 -26.94 12.27 16.19
CA PRO A 33 -27.23 13.05 17.39
C PRO A 33 -28.70 13.44 17.51
N ASP A 34 -29.20 13.52 18.74
CA ASP A 34 -30.61 13.82 19.04
C ASP A 34 -31.07 15.19 18.51
N THR A 35 -30.14 16.13 18.30
CA THR A 35 -30.40 17.46 17.71
C THR A 35 -30.92 17.41 16.28
N PHE A 36 -30.65 16.33 15.54
CA PHE A 36 -31.10 16.16 14.17
C PHE A 36 -32.41 15.35 14.06
N ALA A 37 -32.91 14.80 15.16
CA ALA A 37 -34.11 13.98 15.16
C ALA A 37 -35.36 14.75 14.67
N GLY A 38 -35.39 16.07 14.88
CA GLY A 38 -36.46 16.94 14.39
C GLY A 38 -36.48 17.12 12.86
N TYR A 39 -35.37 16.84 12.17
CA TYR A 39 -35.25 17.01 10.70
C TYR A 39 -35.29 15.69 9.95
N LEU A 40 -34.70 14.62 10.53
CA LEU A 40 -34.46 13.35 9.84
C LEU A 40 -35.22 12.16 10.44
N GLY A 41 -36.00 12.39 11.50
CA GLY A 41 -36.74 11.35 12.22
C GLY A 41 -35.92 10.69 13.34
N PRO A 42 -36.46 9.65 14.00
CA PRO A 42 -35.78 8.99 15.11
C PRO A 42 -34.44 8.38 14.68
N SER A 43 -33.41 8.60 15.51
CA SER A 43 -32.05 8.10 15.25
C SER A 43 -32.02 6.57 15.32
N PRO A 44 -31.53 5.87 14.28
CA PRO A 44 -31.29 4.44 14.35
C PRO A 44 -30.30 4.12 15.47
N THR A 45 -30.69 3.23 16.38
CA THR A 45 -29.85 2.79 17.49
C THR A 45 -29.59 1.30 17.44
N VAL A 46 -28.35 0.90 17.69
CA VAL A 46 -27.96 -0.52 17.74
C VAL A 46 -27.17 -0.77 19.02
N GLU A 47 -27.55 -1.80 19.78
CA GLU A 47 -26.82 -2.23 20.96
C GLU A 47 -25.86 -3.35 20.61
N LEU A 48 -24.57 -3.12 20.84
CA LEU A 48 -23.51 -4.07 20.55
C LEU A 48 -22.52 -4.09 21.73
N PRO A 49 -21.86 -5.21 22.01
CA PRO A 49 -20.73 -5.22 22.93
C PRO A 49 -19.61 -4.25 22.51
N LEU A 50 -19.03 -3.51 23.46
CA LEU A 50 -17.98 -2.51 23.19
C LEU A 50 -16.81 -3.07 22.38
N PHE A 51 -16.40 -4.32 22.66
CA PHE A 51 -15.30 -4.94 21.94
C PHE A 51 -15.55 -5.05 20.43
N ILE A 52 -16.79 -5.28 19.98
CA ILE A 52 -17.13 -5.33 18.56
C ILE A 52 -16.87 -3.97 17.92
N VAL A 53 -17.29 -2.90 18.60
CA VAL A 53 -17.09 -1.52 18.13
C VAL A 53 -15.61 -1.19 17.99
N ILE A 54 -14.81 -1.54 19.01
CA ILE A 54 -13.36 -1.30 18.99
C ILE A 54 -12.70 -2.08 17.85
N PHE A 55 -12.99 -3.38 17.71
CA PHE A 55 -12.40 -4.21 16.65
C PHE A 55 -12.79 -3.75 15.25
N LEU A 56 -14.05 -3.39 15.03
CA LEU A 56 -14.50 -2.81 13.76
C LEU A 56 -13.81 -1.47 13.49
N GLY A 57 -13.66 -0.61 14.50
CA GLY A 57 -12.94 0.66 14.38
C GLY A 57 -11.48 0.47 13.99
N ILE A 58 -10.77 -0.46 14.65
CA ILE A 58 -9.37 -0.80 14.31
C ILE A 58 -9.29 -1.37 12.89
N THR A 59 -10.19 -2.29 12.54
CA THR A 59 -10.20 -2.94 11.22
C THR A 59 -10.49 -1.93 10.12
N ALA A 60 -11.51 -1.08 10.31
CA ALA A 60 -11.84 -0.01 9.37
C ALA A 60 -10.69 1.00 9.25
N GLY A 61 -10.07 1.41 10.37
CA GLY A 61 -8.91 2.30 10.37
C GLY A 61 -7.71 1.70 9.63
N LEU A 62 -7.45 0.41 9.82
CA LEU A 62 -6.39 -0.30 9.10
C LEU A 62 -6.70 -0.41 7.61
N LEU A 63 -7.93 -0.72 7.23
CA LEU A 63 -8.36 -0.77 5.83
C LEU A 63 -8.22 0.60 5.17
N ILE A 64 -8.65 1.68 5.83
CA ILE A 64 -8.50 3.04 5.32
C ILE A 64 -7.01 3.40 5.20
N GLY A 65 -6.20 3.11 6.23
CA GLY A 65 -4.76 3.33 6.19
C GLY A 65 -4.06 2.53 5.08
N PHE A 66 -4.49 1.29 4.86
CA PHE A 66 -3.99 0.44 3.78
C PHE A 66 -4.41 0.98 2.40
N VAL A 67 -5.65 1.39 2.21
CA VAL A 67 -6.13 2.02 0.97
C VAL A 67 -5.37 3.33 0.70
N TRP A 68 -5.13 4.14 1.72
CA TRP A 68 -4.36 5.37 1.62
C TRP A 68 -2.91 5.11 1.23
N GLU A 69 -2.24 4.18 1.92
CA GLU A 69 -0.87 3.78 1.60
C GLU A 69 -0.78 3.15 0.21
N TRP A 70 -1.78 2.37 -0.20
CA TRP A 70 -1.86 1.79 -1.54
C TRP A 70 -2.03 2.88 -2.61
N LEU A 71 -2.92 3.85 -2.42
CA LEU A 71 -3.06 4.99 -3.35
C LEU A 71 -1.76 5.81 -3.44
N ARG A 72 -1.04 5.96 -2.33
CA ARG A 72 0.27 6.62 -2.27
C ARG A 72 1.34 5.83 -3.05
N GLU A 73 1.44 4.53 -2.81
CA GLU A 73 2.40 3.61 -3.44
C GLU A 73 2.12 3.40 -4.95
N HIS A 74 0.85 3.50 -5.37
CA HIS A 74 0.45 3.33 -6.77
C HIS A 74 1.10 4.35 -7.71
N ARG A 75 1.42 5.54 -7.21
CA ARG A 75 2.06 6.62 -7.97
C ARG A 75 3.50 6.27 -8.39
N HIS A 76 4.23 5.51 -7.57
CA HIS A 76 5.61 5.08 -7.90
C HIS A 76 5.64 3.87 -8.83
N ARG A 77 4.62 2.99 -8.79
CA ARG A 77 4.52 1.85 -9.73
C ARG A 77 4.22 2.30 -11.17
N ALA A 78 3.57 3.44 -11.36
CA ALA A 78 3.38 4.03 -12.68
C ALA A 78 4.70 4.55 -13.27
N GLU A 79 5.52 5.26 -12.49
CA GLU A 79 6.82 5.77 -12.95
C GLU A 79 7.82 4.65 -13.28
N ALA A 80 7.87 3.57 -12.50
CA ALA A 80 8.76 2.44 -12.78
C ALA A 80 8.43 1.74 -14.11
N ARG A 81 7.15 1.69 -14.50
CA ARG A 81 6.74 1.14 -15.80
C ARG A 81 7.07 2.05 -16.98
N THR A 82 7.01 3.37 -16.80
CA THR A 82 7.38 4.34 -17.84
C THR A 82 8.90 4.34 -18.04
N ARG A 83 9.67 4.47 -16.95
CA ARG A 83 11.15 4.51 -17.03
C ARG A 83 11.75 3.22 -17.59
N GLY A 84 11.16 2.06 -17.31
CA GLY A 84 11.62 0.79 -17.90
C GLY A 84 11.48 0.72 -19.42
N ARG A 85 10.48 1.39 -20.00
CA ARG A 85 10.30 1.46 -21.47
C ARG A 85 11.26 2.45 -22.11
N ASP A 86 11.51 3.56 -21.43
CA ASP A 86 12.43 4.59 -21.89
C ASP A 86 13.87 4.08 -21.91
N VAL A 87 14.31 3.34 -20.89
CA VAL A 87 15.65 2.71 -20.85
C VAL A 87 15.84 1.75 -22.03
N ILE A 88 14.86 0.90 -22.33
CA ILE A 88 14.95 -0.05 -23.44
C ILE A 88 14.97 0.67 -24.80
N GLN A 89 14.27 1.80 -24.96
CA GLN A 89 14.34 2.61 -26.17
C GLN A 89 15.71 3.29 -26.30
N LEU A 90 16.20 3.92 -25.23
CA LEU A 90 17.50 4.57 -25.18
C LEU A 90 18.65 3.59 -25.46
N GLU A 91 18.60 2.38 -24.90
CA GLU A 91 19.58 1.32 -25.19
C GLU A 91 19.58 0.92 -26.67
N ARG A 92 18.41 0.81 -27.30
CA ARG A 92 18.31 0.50 -28.73
C ARG A 92 18.79 1.65 -29.62
N GLU A 93 18.51 2.89 -29.25
CA GLU A 93 19.00 4.05 -29.99
C GLU A 93 20.52 4.19 -29.86
N VAL A 94 21.09 3.96 -28.67
CA VAL A 94 22.54 3.92 -28.47
C VAL A 94 23.16 2.78 -29.27
N ALA A 95 22.55 1.59 -29.28
CA ALA A 95 23.03 0.46 -30.08
C ALA A 95 22.97 0.75 -31.59
N ARG A 96 21.90 1.38 -32.08
CA ARG A 96 21.77 1.77 -33.50
C ARG A 96 22.78 2.83 -33.88
N LEU A 97 22.95 3.87 -33.06
CA LEU A 97 23.90 4.96 -33.30
C LEU A 97 25.36 4.47 -33.23
N LYS A 98 25.68 3.55 -32.32
CA LYS A 98 26.99 2.86 -32.31
C LYS A 98 27.19 2.00 -33.56
N GLY A 99 26.16 1.29 -34.00
CA GLY A 99 26.18 0.49 -35.23
C GLY A 99 26.41 1.32 -36.49
N GLU A 100 25.62 2.39 -36.67
CA GLU A 100 25.74 3.32 -37.81
C GLU A 100 27.09 4.07 -37.80
N LYS A 101 27.62 4.44 -36.62
CA LYS A 101 28.95 5.06 -36.49
C LYS A 101 30.11 4.12 -36.86
N ASN A 102 29.87 2.81 -36.79
CA ASN A 102 30.83 1.77 -37.13
C ASN A 102 30.65 1.23 -38.56
N GLU A 103 29.56 1.61 -39.25
CA GLU A 103 29.29 1.25 -40.64
C GLU A 103 30.23 2.03 -41.57
N GLY A 104 31.41 1.44 -41.86
CA GLY A 104 32.45 2.05 -42.70
C GLY A 104 33.82 2.22 -42.02
N LYS A 105 33.99 1.80 -40.77
CA LYS A 105 35.31 1.67 -40.12
C LYS A 105 35.71 0.20 -40.11
N ASP A 106 36.94 -0.11 -40.51
CA ASP A 106 37.52 -1.46 -40.46
C ASP A 106 37.33 -2.12 -39.07
N ASP A 107 37.21 -3.45 -39.03
CA ASP A 107 36.99 -4.26 -37.82
C ASP A 107 37.94 -3.91 -36.65
N VAL A 108 39.16 -3.47 -36.97
CA VAL A 108 40.18 -3.07 -35.99
C VAL A 108 39.83 -1.76 -35.27
N LEU A 109 39.22 -0.79 -35.96
CA LEU A 109 38.79 0.49 -35.37
C LEU A 109 37.55 0.31 -34.49
N ALA A 110 36.67 -0.63 -34.83
CA ALA A 110 35.51 -0.97 -34.00
C ALA A 110 35.92 -1.62 -32.66
N LEU A 111 36.92 -2.50 -32.68
CA LEU A 111 37.46 -3.15 -31.47
C LEU A 111 38.12 -2.15 -30.50
N LEU A 112 38.79 -1.11 -31.01
CA LEU A 112 39.44 -0.07 -30.19
C LEU A 112 38.44 0.88 -29.52
N ASP A 113 37.35 1.27 -30.20
CA ASP A 113 36.30 2.11 -29.60
C ASP A 113 35.52 1.36 -28.50
N ASP A 114 35.36 0.03 -28.60
CA ASP A 114 34.70 -0.81 -27.58
C ASP A 114 35.60 -1.10 -26.36
N THR A 115 36.93 -1.11 -26.51
CA THR A 115 37.87 -1.25 -25.37
C THR A 115 38.17 0.06 -24.65
N ALA A 116 37.90 1.20 -25.27
CA ALA A 116 38.13 2.53 -24.70
C ALA A 116 36.93 3.08 -23.89
N ALA A 117 35.77 2.43 -23.94
CA ALA A 117 34.57 2.74 -23.16
C ALA A 117 34.51 1.93 -21.86
#